data_AF-A0A0Q4XJY5-F1
#
_entry.id   AF-A0A0Q4XJY5-F1
#
_cell.length_a   1.000
_cell.length_b   1.000
_cell.length_c   1.000
_cell.angle_alpha   90.00
_cell.angle_beta   90.00
_cell.angle_gamma   90.00
#
_symmetry.space_group_name_H-M   'P 1'
#
loop_
_entity.id
_entity.type
_entity.pdbx_description
1 polymer ?
#
loop_
_entity_poly.entity_id
_entity_poly.type
_entity_poly.pdbx_seq_one_letter_code
_entity_poly.pdbx_strand_id
1 'polypeptide(L)'
;MARQLLAYILAAIAAVAEMAVTATRLVWKAGRWVVESITPAPRRAAPAGGGSADMAAALAEAATAPVGSPAALTAAPAPKKAITPDEAAREWGSLAQRFALSQGTLTDEEPDLRALDEAAQAWLRGLPWMDLMNVANGDALMIGRHMLGMKPLASLPPCPTLEEWEQGKREMAQMTAEKRERMAEGRKAISDAIQDLIDSPSYVPCQGV
;
A
#
# COMPACT_ATOMS: atom_id res chain seq x y z
N MET A 1 -47.29 12.70 -1.82
CA MET A 1 -46.14 11.95 -2.38
C MET A 1 -45.17 12.83 -3.17
N ALA A 2 -45.58 13.61 -4.18
CA ALA A 2 -44.64 14.38 -5.03
C ALA A 2 -43.71 15.35 -4.27
N ARG A 3 -44.18 16.03 -3.21
CA ARG A 3 -43.36 16.94 -2.40
C ARG A 3 -42.30 16.24 -1.52
N GLN A 4 -42.55 15.00 -1.10
CA GLN A 4 -41.59 14.21 -0.32
C GLN A 4 -40.45 13.66 -1.20
N LEU A 5 -40.77 13.24 -2.43
CA LEU A 5 -39.78 12.84 -3.43
C LEU A 5 -38.84 14.00 -3.81
N LEU A 6 -39.40 15.20 -4.01
CA LEU A 6 -38.60 16.39 -4.31
C LEU A 6 -37.67 16.80 -3.15
N ALA A 7 -38.14 16.72 -1.91
CA ALA A 7 -37.30 16.97 -0.73
C ALA A 7 -36.16 15.94 -0.59
N TYR A 8 -36.42 14.67 -0.90
CA TYR A 8 -35.41 13.62 -0.86
C TYR A 8 -34.33 13.79 -1.94
N ILE A 9 -34.75 14.15 -3.16
CA ILE A 9 -33.84 14.41 -4.27
C ILE A 9 -32.97 15.63 -3.97
N LEU A 10 -33.54 16.71 -3.43
CA LEU A 10 -32.77 17.90 -3.04
C LEU A 10 -31.78 17.62 -1.89
N ALA A 11 -32.17 16.81 -0.91
CA ALA A 11 -31.27 16.38 0.17
C ALA A 11 -30.11 15.50 -0.34
N ALA A 12 -30.38 14.60 -1.29
CA ALA A 12 -29.35 13.78 -1.91
C ALA A 12 -28.36 14.63 -2.75
N ILE A 13 -28.86 15.61 -3.50
CA ILE A 13 -28.03 16.54 -4.27
C ILE A 13 -27.15 17.39 -3.33
N ALA A 14 -27.70 17.87 -2.21
CA ALA A 14 -26.94 18.62 -1.21
C ALA A 14 -25.83 17.77 -0.58
N ALA A 15 -26.11 16.51 -0.24
CA ALA A 15 -25.10 15.60 0.33
C ALA A 15 -23.95 15.29 -0.66
N VAL A 16 -24.27 15.09 -1.94
CA VAL A 16 -23.26 14.87 -2.99
C VAL A 16 -22.44 16.15 -3.23
N ALA A 17 -23.06 17.33 -3.15
CA ALA A 17 -22.35 18.59 -3.29
C ALA A 17 -21.35 18.85 -2.16
N GLU A 18 -21.69 18.51 -0.91
CA GLU A 18 -20.75 18.67 0.22
C GLU A 18 -19.57 17.70 0.15
N MET A 19 -19.80 16.45 -0.29
CA MET A 19 -18.71 15.50 -0.55
C MET A 19 -17.81 15.97 -1.70
N ALA A 20 -18.38 16.55 -2.75
CA ALA A 20 -17.59 17.11 -3.85
C ALA A 20 -16.69 18.26 -3.37
N VAL A 21 -17.20 19.19 -2.57
CA VAL A 21 -16.41 20.34 -2.07
C VAL A 21 -15.25 19.91 -1.16
N THR A 22 -15.45 18.88 -0.32
CA THR A 22 -14.40 18.35 0.55
C THR A 22 -13.33 17.60 -0.24
N ALA A 23 -13.72 16.79 -1.22
CA ALA A 23 -12.81 16.12 -2.13
C ALA A 23 -11.95 17.11 -2.92
N THR A 24 -12.55 18.17 -3.49
CA THR A 24 -11.79 19.18 -4.26
C THR A 24 -10.81 19.96 -3.39
N ARG A 25 -11.16 20.25 -2.12
CA ARG A 25 -10.24 20.90 -1.17
C ARG A 25 -9.06 20.01 -0.78
N LEU A 26 -9.28 18.69 -0.66
CA LEU A 26 -8.20 17.73 -0.39
C LEU A 26 -7.28 17.59 -1.60
N VAL A 27 -7.84 17.46 -2.81
CA VAL A 27 -7.05 17.41 -4.06
C VAL A 27 -6.24 18.70 -4.24
N TRP A 28 -6.81 19.86 -3.93
CA TRP A 28 -6.09 21.13 -3.99
C TRP A 28 -4.96 21.22 -2.96
N LYS A 29 -5.19 20.76 -1.72
CA LYS A 29 -4.13 20.72 -0.69
C LYS A 29 -3.02 19.74 -1.07
N ALA A 30 -3.36 18.54 -1.55
CA ALA A 30 -2.39 17.56 -2.01
C ALA A 30 -1.58 18.09 -3.20
N GLY A 31 -2.25 18.70 -4.19
CA GLY A 31 -1.59 19.35 -5.33
C GLY A 31 -0.65 20.49 -4.90
N ARG A 32 -1.03 21.30 -3.91
CA ARG A 32 -0.17 22.35 -3.37
C ARG A 32 1.11 21.80 -2.71
N TRP A 33 1.00 20.73 -1.93
CA TRP A 33 2.16 20.07 -1.31
C TRP A 33 3.11 19.49 -2.36
N VAL A 34 2.55 18.89 -3.43
CA VAL A 34 3.37 18.41 -4.56
C VAL A 34 4.09 19.59 -5.19
N VAL A 35 3.41 20.69 -5.54
CA VAL A 35 4.06 21.87 -6.11
C VAL A 35 5.12 22.47 -5.17
N GLU A 36 4.86 22.60 -3.86
CA GLU A 36 5.85 23.07 -2.89
C GLU A 36 7.08 22.13 -2.78
N SER A 37 6.94 20.84 -3.10
CA SER A 37 8.05 19.87 -3.05
C SER A 37 8.96 19.87 -4.27
N ILE A 38 8.44 20.22 -5.46
CA ILE A 38 9.19 20.26 -6.73
C ILE A 38 9.62 21.67 -7.14
N THR A 39 9.05 22.73 -6.55
CA THR A 39 9.53 24.10 -6.77
C THR A 39 10.55 24.44 -5.68
N PRO A 40 11.87 24.48 -5.95
CA PRO A 40 12.82 25.02 -4.99
C PRO A 40 12.44 26.46 -4.71
N ALA A 41 12.08 26.77 -3.46
CA ALA A 41 11.70 28.10 -3.05
C ALA A 41 12.79 29.10 -3.48
N PRO A 42 12.46 30.18 -4.21
CA PRO A 42 13.43 31.24 -4.43
C PRO A 42 13.84 31.75 -3.06
N ARG A 43 15.15 31.71 -2.75
CA ARG A 43 15.72 32.34 -1.55
C ARG A 43 15.21 33.77 -1.48
N ARG A 44 14.13 34.01 -0.73
CA ARG A 44 13.84 35.34 -0.23
C ARG A 44 15.00 35.66 0.69
N ALA A 45 15.81 36.63 0.27
CA ALA A 45 16.76 37.27 1.17
C ALA A 45 16.02 37.59 2.47
N ALA A 46 16.59 37.12 3.58
CA ALA A 46 16.05 37.42 4.91
C ALA A 46 15.98 38.95 5.07
N PRO A 47 14.91 39.49 5.70
CA PRO A 47 14.90 40.89 6.09
C PRO A 47 16.09 41.16 6.99
N ALA A 48 16.89 42.15 6.61
CA ALA A 48 18.00 42.66 7.41
C ALA A 48 17.46 43.15 8.76
N GLY A 49 17.77 42.44 9.85
CA GLY A 49 17.44 42.89 11.19
C GLY A 49 17.38 41.78 12.22
N GLY A 50 18.51 41.47 12.84
CA GLY A 50 18.57 40.83 14.16
C GLY A 50 18.99 39.36 14.16
N GLY A 51 20.19 39.09 14.68
CA GLY A 51 20.50 37.79 15.30
C GLY A 51 21.65 36.96 14.71
N SER A 52 22.51 37.50 13.85
CA SER A 52 23.65 36.74 13.28
C SER A 52 24.93 36.73 14.14
N ALA A 53 24.92 37.35 15.32
CA ALA A 53 26.09 37.40 16.20
C ALA A 53 26.19 36.17 17.13
N ASP A 54 25.07 35.62 17.60
CA ASP A 54 25.09 34.53 18.60
C ASP A 54 25.36 33.14 18.00
N MET A 55 25.04 32.92 16.72
CA MET A 55 25.36 31.66 16.03
C MET A 55 26.86 31.53 15.68
N ALA A 56 27.56 32.66 15.52
CA ALA A 56 29.00 32.65 15.23
C ALA A 56 29.85 32.40 16.50
N ALA A 57 29.37 32.86 17.66
CA ALA A 57 30.01 32.59 18.95
C ALA A 57 29.89 31.12 19.35
N ALA A 58 28.70 30.50 19.14
CA ALA A 58 28.48 29.08 19.44
C ALA A 58 29.32 28.12 18.58
N LEU A 59 29.66 28.52 17.34
CA LEU A 59 30.51 27.73 16.43
C LEU A 59 32.02 27.91 16.73
N ALA A 60 32.41 29.04 17.32
CA ALA A 60 33.80 29.31 17.70
C ALA A 60 34.20 28.62 19.02
N GLU A 61 33.26 28.45 19.95
CA GLU A 61 33.53 27.79 21.24
C GLU A 61 33.59 26.25 21.10
N ALA A 62 32.92 25.67 20.10
CA ALA A 62 33.02 24.24 19.78
C ALA A 62 34.34 23.84 19.09
N ALA A 63 35.14 24.81 18.61
CA ALA A 63 36.37 24.56 17.86
C ALA A 63 37.65 24.48 18.72
N THR A 64 37.55 24.62 20.05
CA THR A 64 38.71 24.63 20.97
C THR A 64 38.73 23.49 22.00
N ALA A 65 38.08 22.36 21.70
CA ALA A 65 38.30 21.13 22.47
C ALA A 65 39.59 20.41 22.02
N PRO A 66 40.48 19.99 22.95
CA PRO A 66 41.78 19.44 22.61
C PRO A 66 41.69 18.08 21.90
N VAL A 67 42.43 17.98 20.79
CA VAL A 67 42.51 16.83 19.89
C VAL A 67 43.31 15.70 20.55
N GLY A 68 42.65 14.57 20.82
CA GLY A 68 43.30 13.28 21.08
C GLY A 68 43.57 12.53 19.76
N SER A 69 44.81 12.07 19.58
CA SER A 69 45.30 11.31 18.40
C SER A 69 44.60 9.93 18.20
N PRO A 70 44.71 9.34 16.99
CA PRO A 70 43.61 8.62 16.35
C PRO A 70 43.65 7.10 16.54
N ALA A 71 42.49 6.50 16.78
CA ALA A 71 42.29 5.06 16.66
C ALA A 71 41.01 4.79 15.85
N ALA A 72 41.20 4.14 14.70
CA ALA A 72 40.20 3.55 13.82
C ALA A 72 39.03 4.47 13.39
N LEU A 73 39.24 5.14 12.25
CA LEU A 73 38.17 5.64 11.40
C LEU A 73 37.23 4.47 11.04
N THR A 74 36.16 4.28 11.80
CA THR A 74 34.98 3.56 11.31
C THR A 74 34.43 4.39 10.17
N ALA A 75 34.62 3.91 8.94
CA ALA A 75 34.08 4.51 7.74
C ALA A 75 32.60 4.86 7.96
N ALA A 76 32.26 6.13 7.76
CA ALA A 76 30.87 6.54 7.66
C ALA A 76 30.18 5.63 6.61
N PRO A 77 29.00 5.07 6.90
CA PRO A 77 28.32 4.21 5.94
C PRO A 77 28.12 5.00 4.65
N ALA A 78 28.61 4.43 3.54
CA ALA A 78 28.48 5.02 2.22
C ALA A 78 27.00 5.39 1.95
N PRO A 79 26.73 6.53 1.31
CA PRO A 79 25.36 6.92 0.98
C PRO A 79 24.71 5.79 0.17
N LYS A 80 23.64 5.19 0.72
CA LYS A 80 22.82 4.20 0.01
C LYS A 80 22.41 4.82 -1.33
N LYS A 81 22.77 4.16 -2.43
CA LYS A 81 22.36 4.54 -3.78
C LYS A 81 20.84 4.67 -3.78
N ALA A 82 20.32 5.85 -4.09
CA ALA A 82 18.89 6.05 -4.22
C ALA A 82 18.40 5.19 -5.39
N ILE A 83 17.71 4.09 -5.07
CA ILE A 83 17.10 3.20 -6.06
C ILE A 83 16.04 4.02 -6.81
N THR A 84 16.08 4.00 -8.13
CA THR A 84 15.06 4.68 -8.92
C THR A 84 13.72 3.96 -8.79
N PRO A 85 12.57 4.67 -8.91
CA PRO A 85 11.25 4.03 -8.82
C PRO A 85 11.06 2.86 -9.80
N ASP A 86 11.66 2.93 -10.98
CA ASP A 86 11.61 1.86 -11.99
C ASP A 86 12.50 0.66 -11.65
N GLU A 87 13.63 0.88 -10.97
CA GLU A 87 14.46 -0.21 -10.46
C GLU A 87 13.72 -0.97 -9.34
N ALA A 88 13.12 -0.23 -8.39
CA ALA A 88 12.28 -0.83 -7.35
C ALA A 88 11.10 -1.62 -7.94
N ALA A 89 10.45 -1.07 -8.99
CA ALA A 89 9.39 -1.75 -9.70
C ALA A 89 9.88 -3.06 -10.34
N ARG A 90 11.04 -3.07 -11.02
CA ARG A 90 11.57 -4.32 -11.58
C ARG A 90 11.88 -5.37 -10.53
N GLU A 91 12.45 -4.96 -9.39
CA GLU A 91 12.73 -5.88 -8.28
C GLU A 91 11.44 -6.50 -7.74
N TRP A 92 10.42 -5.68 -7.49
CA TRP A 92 9.13 -6.13 -6.97
C TRP A 92 8.41 -7.06 -7.96
N GLY A 93 8.34 -6.68 -9.23
CA GLY A 93 7.70 -7.50 -10.25
C GLY A 93 8.45 -8.80 -10.56
N SER A 94 9.78 -8.82 -10.47
CA SER A 94 10.57 -10.04 -10.61
C SER A 94 10.31 -11.01 -9.45
N LEU A 95 10.22 -10.52 -8.22
CA LEU A 95 9.85 -11.35 -7.06
C LEU A 95 8.42 -11.90 -7.20
N ALA A 96 7.47 -11.06 -7.63
CA ALA A 96 6.09 -11.46 -7.89
C ALA A 96 5.99 -12.56 -8.95
N GLN A 97 6.73 -12.45 -10.05
CA GLN A 97 6.81 -13.50 -11.08
C GLN A 97 7.39 -14.80 -10.53
N ARG A 98 8.50 -14.73 -9.80
CA ARG A 98 9.12 -15.92 -9.19
C ARG A 98 8.16 -16.61 -8.24
N PHE A 99 7.41 -15.84 -7.46
CA PHE A 99 6.39 -16.37 -6.56
C PHE A 99 5.25 -17.03 -7.34
N ALA A 100 4.72 -16.36 -8.35
CA ALA A 100 3.65 -16.92 -9.18
C ALA A 100 4.08 -18.22 -9.89
N LEU A 101 5.32 -18.28 -10.38
CA LEU A 101 5.90 -19.47 -10.98
C LEU A 101 6.10 -20.60 -9.95
N SER A 102 6.53 -20.27 -8.73
CA SER A 102 6.74 -21.28 -7.67
C SER A 102 5.42 -21.94 -7.25
N GLN A 103 4.30 -21.22 -7.29
CA GLN A 103 2.97 -21.80 -7.01
C GLN A 103 2.53 -22.85 -8.06
N GLY A 104 3.12 -22.82 -9.26
CA GLY A 104 2.84 -23.81 -10.32
C GLY A 104 3.78 -25.00 -10.36
N THR A 105 4.88 -24.95 -9.62
CA THR A 105 5.87 -26.02 -9.56
C THR A 105 5.69 -26.85 -8.30
N LEU A 106 5.84 -28.18 -8.40
CA LEU A 106 5.88 -29.10 -7.26
C LEU A 106 7.15 -28.96 -6.39
N THR A 107 8.01 -27.99 -6.69
CA THR A 107 9.23 -27.71 -5.91
C THR A 107 8.90 -26.72 -4.80
N ASP A 108 9.17 -27.12 -3.55
CA ASP A 108 8.83 -26.39 -2.31
C ASP A 108 9.61 -25.07 -2.07
N GLU A 109 10.37 -24.57 -3.05
CA GLU A 109 11.22 -23.39 -2.84
C GLU A 109 10.48 -22.09 -3.21
N GLU A 110 9.68 -21.59 -2.26
CA GLU A 110 9.07 -20.25 -2.36
C GLU A 110 10.18 -19.18 -2.30
N PRO A 111 10.18 -18.17 -3.19
CA PRO A 111 11.17 -17.10 -3.14
C PRO A 111 11.02 -16.25 -1.88
N ASP A 112 12.15 -15.72 -1.38
CA ASP A 112 12.12 -14.79 -0.25
C ASP A 112 11.47 -13.45 -0.66
N LEU A 113 10.30 -13.18 -0.09
CA LEU A 113 9.50 -11.97 -0.36
C LEU A 113 9.82 -10.80 0.60
N ARG A 114 10.86 -10.89 1.44
CA ARG A 114 11.20 -9.83 2.41
C ARG A 114 11.51 -8.46 1.79
N ALA A 115 11.82 -8.41 0.50
CA ALA A 115 12.00 -7.15 -0.23
C ALA A 115 10.67 -6.45 -0.57
N LEU A 116 9.56 -7.17 -0.50
CA LEU A 116 8.21 -6.63 -0.65
C LEU A 116 7.67 -6.18 0.69
N ASP A 117 6.85 -5.12 0.67
CA ASP A 117 6.10 -4.75 1.87
C ASP A 117 5.01 -5.78 2.20
N GLU A 118 4.45 -5.66 3.40
CA GLU A 118 3.49 -6.64 3.89
C GLU A 118 2.18 -6.63 3.08
N ALA A 119 1.77 -5.46 2.57
CA ALA A 119 0.58 -5.31 1.76
C ALA A 119 0.71 -6.05 0.42
N ALA A 120 1.83 -5.88 -0.27
CA ALA A 120 2.16 -6.55 -1.52
C ALA A 120 2.31 -8.07 -1.34
N GLN A 121 2.91 -8.50 -0.22
CA GLN A 121 2.99 -9.92 0.13
C GLN A 121 1.60 -10.53 0.34
N ALA A 122 0.74 -9.87 1.11
CA ALA A 122 -0.62 -10.33 1.35
C ALA A 122 -1.45 -10.35 0.07
N TRP A 123 -1.28 -9.33 -0.77
CA TRP A 123 -1.92 -9.25 -2.09
C TRP A 123 -1.51 -10.44 -2.96
N LEU A 124 -0.20 -10.69 -3.15
CA LEU A 124 0.29 -11.81 -3.96
C LEU A 124 -0.25 -13.16 -3.48
N ARG A 125 -0.25 -13.40 -2.15
CA ARG A 125 -0.76 -14.64 -1.55
C ARG A 125 -2.29 -14.76 -1.63
N GLY A 126 -2.99 -13.65 -1.78
CA GLY A 126 -4.45 -13.60 -1.90
C GLY A 126 -4.97 -13.70 -3.34
N LEU A 127 -4.08 -13.69 -4.34
CA LEU A 127 -4.49 -13.77 -5.74
C LEU A 127 -5.05 -15.16 -6.10
N PRO A 128 -6.14 -15.24 -6.89
CA PRO A 128 -6.58 -16.50 -7.46
C PRO A 128 -5.57 -17.00 -8.51
N TRP A 129 -5.60 -18.30 -8.77
CA TRP A 129 -4.69 -18.96 -9.72
C TRP A 129 -4.62 -18.27 -11.09
N MET A 130 -5.76 -17.83 -11.62
CA MET A 130 -5.82 -17.12 -12.91
C MET A 130 -5.04 -15.79 -12.89
N ASP A 131 -5.09 -15.06 -11.78
CA ASP A 131 -4.35 -13.80 -11.64
C ASP A 131 -2.87 -14.06 -11.42
N LEU A 132 -2.51 -15.13 -10.72
CA LEU A 132 -1.11 -15.59 -10.63
C LEU A 132 -0.55 -15.96 -12.00
N MET A 133 -1.34 -16.57 -12.89
CA MET A 133 -0.92 -16.82 -14.28
C MET A 133 -0.71 -15.51 -15.07
N ASN A 134 -1.53 -14.49 -14.83
CA ASN A 134 -1.31 -13.16 -15.41
C ASN A 134 -0.01 -12.52 -14.90
N VAL A 135 0.30 -12.68 -13.60
CA VAL A 135 1.57 -12.23 -13.01
C VAL A 135 2.75 -13.01 -13.58
N ALA A 136 2.66 -14.34 -13.70
CA ALA A 136 3.75 -15.17 -14.22
C ALA A 136 4.10 -14.85 -15.68
N ASN A 137 3.11 -14.53 -16.51
CA ASN A 137 3.29 -14.25 -17.95
C ASN A 137 3.45 -12.76 -18.28
N GLY A 138 3.21 -11.86 -17.33
CA GLY A 138 3.30 -10.41 -17.55
C GLY A 138 4.73 -9.89 -17.55
N ASP A 139 4.94 -8.63 -17.93
CA ASP A 139 6.26 -7.98 -17.82
C ASP A 139 6.54 -7.54 -16.37
N ALA A 140 7.75 -7.84 -15.87
CA ALA A 140 8.12 -7.58 -14.48
C ALA A 140 8.04 -6.10 -14.13
N LEU A 141 8.48 -5.20 -15.02
CA LEU A 141 8.40 -3.77 -14.75
C LEU A 141 6.95 -3.30 -14.66
N MET A 142 6.07 -3.79 -15.54
CA MET A 142 4.65 -3.47 -15.51
C MET A 142 3.95 -3.98 -14.24
N ILE A 143 4.25 -5.21 -13.81
CA ILE A 143 3.70 -5.79 -12.58
C ILE A 143 4.17 -5.00 -11.37
N GLY A 144 5.47 -4.69 -11.29
CA GLY A 144 6.00 -3.90 -10.18
C GLY A 144 5.44 -2.48 -10.12
N ARG A 145 5.24 -1.83 -11.27
CA ARG A 145 4.57 -0.53 -11.35
C ARG A 145 3.11 -0.60 -10.89
N HIS A 146 2.42 -1.71 -11.13
CA HIS A 146 1.08 -1.95 -10.59
C HIS A 146 1.11 -2.13 -9.08
N MET A 147 2.02 -2.95 -8.57
CA MET A 147 2.17 -3.19 -7.12
C MET A 147 2.53 -1.92 -6.35
N LEU A 148 3.36 -1.05 -6.94
CA LEU A 148 3.71 0.24 -6.37
C LEU A 148 2.67 1.35 -6.60
N GLY A 149 1.52 1.02 -7.21
CA GLY A 149 0.45 1.99 -7.49
C GLY A 149 0.77 3.04 -8.55
N MET A 150 1.88 2.89 -9.29
CA MET A 150 2.30 3.84 -10.33
C MET A 150 1.46 3.73 -11.59
N LYS A 151 1.10 2.50 -11.98
CA LYS A 151 0.29 2.25 -13.18
C LYS A 151 -0.61 1.03 -12.96
N PRO A 152 -1.93 1.20 -12.89
CA PRO A 152 -2.84 0.08 -12.72
C PRO A 152 -2.86 -0.82 -13.95
N LEU A 153 -2.88 -2.14 -13.73
CA LEU A 153 -3.10 -3.17 -14.72
C LEU A 153 -4.56 -3.63 -14.64
N ALA A 154 -5.34 -3.43 -15.70
CA ALA A 154 -6.76 -3.78 -15.73
C ALA A 154 -7.03 -5.28 -15.58
N SER A 155 -6.04 -6.13 -15.87
CA SER A 155 -6.13 -7.59 -15.75
C SER A 155 -5.89 -8.11 -14.34
N LEU A 156 -5.52 -7.24 -13.38
CA LEU A 156 -5.19 -7.63 -12.01
C LEU A 156 -5.97 -6.77 -11.02
N PRO A 157 -6.37 -7.34 -9.86
CA PRO A 157 -6.96 -6.54 -8.81
C PRO A 157 -5.94 -5.50 -8.29
N PRO A 158 -6.40 -4.32 -7.86
CA PRO A 158 -5.51 -3.28 -7.35
C PRO A 158 -4.73 -3.79 -6.14
N CYS A 159 -3.43 -3.52 -6.11
CA CYS A 159 -2.61 -3.80 -4.94
C CYS A 159 -2.91 -2.74 -3.87
N PRO A 160 -3.31 -3.13 -2.65
CA PRO A 160 -3.52 -2.18 -1.57
C PRO A 160 -2.19 -1.52 -1.22
N THR A 161 -2.25 -0.25 -0.87
CA THR A 161 -1.11 0.46 -0.25
C THR A 161 -0.90 -0.05 1.17
N LEU A 162 0.30 0.19 1.72
CA LEU A 162 0.60 -0.20 3.10
C LEU A 162 -0.37 0.45 4.12
N GLU A 163 -0.78 1.69 3.88
CA GLU A 163 -1.74 2.40 4.74
C GLU A 163 -3.13 1.76 4.68
N GLU A 164 -3.64 1.43 3.49
CA GLU A 164 -4.92 0.73 3.32
C GLU A 164 -4.90 -0.65 3.96
N TRP A 165 -3.77 -1.36 3.86
CA TRP A 165 -3.59 -2.66 4.49
C TRP A 165 -3.59 -2.56 6.02
N GLU A 166 -2.88 -1.59 6.60
CA GLU A 166 -2.90 -1.34 8.03
C GLU A 166 -4.30 -0.93 8.52
N GLN A 167 -5.00 -0.08 7.76
CA GLN A 167 -6.37 0.29 8.07
C GLN A 167 -7.27 -0.94 8.05
N GLY A 168 -7.19 -1.77 7.01
CA GLY A 168 -7.94 -3.03 6.92
C GLY A 168 -7.65 -3.94 8.12
N LYS A 169 -6.39 -4.07 8.54
CA LYS A 169 -6.04 -4.82 9.76
C LYS A 169 -6.68 -4.25 11.02
N ARG A 170 -6.67 -2.93 11.19
CA ARG A 170 -7.30 -2.26 12.34
C ARG A 170 -8.81 -2.46 12.33
N GLU A 171 -9.45 -2.35 11.17
CA GLU A 171 -10.89 -2.61 11.01
C GLU A 171 -11.22 -4.08 11.33
N MET A 172 -10.40 -5.02 10.87
CA MET A 172 -10.56 -6.44 11.20
C MET A 172 -10.36 -6.72 12.69
N ALA A 173 -9.40 -6.05 13.33
CA ALA A 173 -9.19 -6.14 14.78
C ALA A 173 -10.36 -5.53 15.57
N GLN A 174 -10.93 -4.44 15.07
CA GLN A 174 -12.09 -3.74 15.64
C GLN A 174 -13.41 -4.45 15.34
N MET A 175 -13.45 -5.50 14.51
CA MET A 175 -14.65 -6.32 14.40
C MET A 175 -15.03 -6.84 15.78
N THR A 176 -16.19 -6.35 16.23
CA THR A 176 -16.78 -6.65 17.52
C THR A 176 -17.00 -8.15 17.68
N ALA A 177 -17.03 -8.62 18.94
CA ALA A 177 -17.29 -10.02 19.26
C ALA A 177 -18.59 -10.53 18.59
N GLU A 178 -19.64 -9.69 18.57
CA GLU A 178 -20.91 -9.97 17.91
C GLU A 178 -20.77 -10.21 16.39
N LYS A 179 -19.94 -9.41 15.70
CA LYS A 179 -19.70 -9.59 14.27
C LYS A 179 -18.89 -10.87 13.99
N ARG A 180 -17.99 -11.26 14.91
CA ARG A 180 -17.27 -12.54 14.82
C ARG A 180 -18.20 -13.73 15.06
N GLU A 181 -19.12 -13.62 16.01
CA GLU A 181 -20.15 -14.63 16.29
C GLU A 181 -21.06 -14.83 15.07
N ARG A 182 -21.59 -13.75 14.49
CA ARG A 182 -22.39 -13.81 13.26
C ARG A 182 -21.66 -14.43 12.08
N MET A 183 -20.36 -14.16 11.92
CA MET A 183 -19.54 -14.82 10.89
C MET A 183 -19.29 -16.29 11.20
N ALA A 184 -19.17 -16.68 12.47
CA ALA A 184 -19.04 -18.08 12.85
C ALA A 184 -20.33 -18.87 12.57
N GLU A 185 -21.49 -18.29 12.88
CA GLU A 185 -22.79 -18.86 12.52
C GLU A 185 -22.95 -18.98 11.00
N GLY A 186 -22.60 -17.94 10.25
CA GLY A 186 -22.64 -17.97 8.79
C GLY A 186 -21.74 -19.05 8.18
N ARG A 187 -20.51 -19.21 8.69
CA ARG A 187 -19.61 -20.28 8.27
C ARG A 187 -20.16 -21.67 8.59
N LYS A 188 -20.77 -21.84 9.76
CA LYS A 188 -21.41 -23.09 10.15
C LYS A 188 -22.57 -23.43 9.22
N ALA A 189 -23.46 -22.47 8.95
CA ALA A 189 -24.60 -22.67 8.05
C ALA A 189 -24.17 -23.05 6.62
N ILE A 190 -23.10 -22.43 6.10
CA ILE A 190 -22.53 -22.81 4.80
C ILE A 190 -21.96 -24.23 4.83
N SER A 191 -21.23 -24.58 5.89
CA SER A 191 -20.66 -25.92 6.06
C SER A 191 -21.77 -26.99 6.14
N ASP A 192 -22.82 -26.72 6.91
CA ASP A 192 -23.98 -27.62 7.06
C ASP A 192 -24.70 -27.78 5.71
N ALA A 193 -24.90 -26.70 4.96
CA ALA A 193 -25.51 -26.76 3.63
C ALA A 193 -24.66 -27.53 2.60
N ILE A 194 -23.33 -27.41 2.66
CA ILE A 194 -22.42 -28.21 1.82
C ILE A 194 -22.51 -29.69 2.21
N GLN A 195 -22.55 -29.99 3.50
CA GLN A 195 -22.65 -31.36 3.99
C GLN A 195 -24.00 -31.99 3.60
N ASP A 196 -25.11 -31.27 3.75
CA ASP A 196 -26.44 -31.71 3.30
C ASP A 196 -26.46 -31.98 1.78
N LEU A 197 -25.77 -31.15 0.99
CA LEU A 197 -25.64 -31.39 -0.44
C LEU A 197 -24.87 -32.68 -0.73
N ILE A 198 -23.76 -32.94 -0.01
CA ILE A 198 -22.96 -34.16 -0.15
C ILE A 198 -23.75 -35.41 0.26
N ASP A 199 -24.53 -35.31 1.34
CA ASP A 199 -25.33 -36.41 1.89
C ASP A 199 -26.64 -36.64 1.12
N SER A 200 -27.00 -35.73 0.21
CA SER A 200 -28.16 -35.89 -0.65
C SER A 200 -28.00 -37.11 -1.58
N PRO A 201 -29.02 -37.98 -1.69
CA PRO A 201 -28.97 -39.14 -2.58
C PRO A 201 -28.89 -38.77 -4.07
N SER A 202 -29.13 -37.50 -4.41
CA SER A 202 -28.98 -36.97 -5.77
C SER A 202 -27.57 -36.45 -6.08
N TYR A 203 -26.67 -36.38 -5.09
CA TYR A 203 -25.31 -35.91 -5.29
C TYR A 203 -24.48 -37.00 -5.96
N VAL A 204 -24.03 -36.72 -7.18
CA VAL A 204 -23.08 -37.56 -7.91
C VAL A 204 -21.74 -36.81 -7.86
N PRO A 205 -20.72 -37.33 -7.16
CA PRO A 205 -19.39 -36.73 -7.20
C PRO A 205 -18.92 -36.70 -8.65
N CYS A 206 -18.38 -35.57 -9.11
CA CYS A 206 -17.69 -35.52 -10.39
C CYS A 206 -16.52 -36.51 -10.34
N GLN A 207 -16.69 -37.71 -10.88
CA GLN A 207 -15.58 -38.64 -11.09
C GLN A 207 -14.68 -38.02 -12.16
N GLY A 208 -13.45 -37.68 -11.75
CA GLY A 208 -12.48 -37.00 -12.61
C GLY A 208 -12.24 -37.74 -13.92
N VAL A 209 -12.18 -36.97 -15.01
CA VAL A 209 -11.66 -37.37 -16.32
C VAL A 209 -10.14 -37.16 -16.33
#